data_AF-A0A0P0VKE7-F1
#
_entry.id   AF-A0A0P0VKE7-F1
#
_cell.length_a   1.000
_cell.length_b   1.000
_cell.length_c   1.000
_cell.angle_alpha   90.00
_cell.angle_beta   90.00
_cell.angle_gamma   90.00
#
_symmetry.space_group_name_H-M   'P 1'
#
loop_
_entity.id
_entity.type
_entity.pdbx_description
1 polymer ?
#
loop_
_entity_poly.entity_id
_entity_poly.type
_entity_poly.pdbx_seq_one_letter_code
_entity_poly.pdbx_strand_id
1 'polypeptide(L)'
;MGCHPPLPTVAAAAAAGMPPRRRRRVRPPLPPSPPLLSSTTATPPPTPPVGTPKSEAADRRPPPARRRLPLVSAAAVEEEDGEWHPLPLSAADLSLPLTLPTGQTFLWRRTSLSPLRFTGAVGPHLVSLSHLPSSDGRLAFLLHNNGGSSSSSVPAAARAALSDYLNAAVPLADLWRRFAAADARFAEVSARLGGGGARVLRQDPVECVFQFLCSSNNNIARIEKMVWALAGYGERLGEVGGYQFHQFPTIERLARVSEQELRDAGFGYRAKYIVGTAKILQAKPGGGEKWLASLRTRELPEVIEALCTLPGVGPKVAACVALFSLDQNHAIPVDTHVWKVATQYLMPELAGKSLTPKLSVAVADAFVAKFGNYAGWAQNVLFIGQLSAQKLMVAETTNTSTKPTKRKRSGNNVKT
;
A
#
# COMPACT_ATOMS: atom_id res chain seq x y z
N MET A 1 7.51 -68.48 8.55
CA MET A 1 8.16 -68.46 7.22
C MET A 1 8.37 -66.99 6.83
N GLY A 2 9.62 -66.60 6.51
CA GLY A 2 10.03 -65.28 5.99
C GLY A 2 9.97 -64.12 7.01
N CYS A 3 10.94 -63.88 7.90
CA CYS A 3 12.33 -63.36 7.73
C CYS A 3 12.43 -61.82 7.55
N HIS A 4 12.63 -61.13 8.69
CA HIS A 4 13.81 -60.31 9.05
C HIS A 4 14.14 -58.98 8.28
N PRO A 5 14.93 -58.04 8.88
CA PRO A 5 14.45 -56.77 9.47
C PRO A 5 15.23 -55.51 8.94
N PRO A 6 15.24 -54.31 9.58
CA PRO A 6 15.65 -53.04 8.94
C PRO A 6 17.08 -52.50 9.24
N LEU A 7 17.50 -51.55 8.37
CA LEU A 7 18.59 -50.52 8.43
C LEU A 7 20.06 -51.00 8.38
N PRO A 8 20.96 -50.23 7.69
CA PRO A 8 21.74 -49.22 8.42
C PRO A 8 22.15 -47.94 7.65
N THR A 9 22.60 -46.99 8.48
CA THR A 9 23.30 -45.72 8.31
C THR A 9 24.44 -45.73 7.29
N VAL A 10 24.57 -44.67 6.47
CA VAL A 10 25.77 -44.37 5.66
C VAL A 10 26.43 -43.11 6.19
N ALA A 11 27.61 -43.29 6.78
CA ALA A 11 28.61 -42.25 6.97
C ALA A 11 29.64 -42.38 5.82
N ALA A 12 29.92 -41.29 5.11
CA ALA A 12 31.05 -41.19 4.20
C ALA A 12 31.78 -39.87 4.46
N ALA A 13 33.01 -39.99 4.95
CA ALA A 13 33.98 -38.92 5.09
C ALA A 13 34.63 -38.61 3.74
N ALA A 14 34.80 -37.32 3.43
CA ALA A 14 35.76 -36.85 2.44
C ALA A 14 36.34 -35.52 2.93
N ALA A 15 37.60 -35.59 3.37
CA ALA A 15 38.46 -34.44 3.63
C ALA A 15 39.14 -34.01 2.32
N ALA A 16 39.19 -32.69 2.07
CA ALA A 16 40.31 -31.94 1.48
C ALA A 16 39.82 -30.68 0.74
N GLY A 17 40.44 -29.53 1.04
CA GLY A 17 40.48 -28.36 0.15
C GLY A 17 39.82 -27.08 0.66
N MET A 18 40.51 -26.33 1.54
CA MET A 18 40.25 -24.90 1.74
C MET A 18 40.50 -24.11 0.44
N PRO A 19 39.58 -23.25 -0.02
CA PRO A 19 39.92 -22.20 -0.97
C PRO A 19 40.44 -20.96 -0.23
N PRO A 20 41.30 -20.14 -0.87
CA PRO A 20 42.01 -19.06 -0.20
C PRO A 20 41.10 -17.87 0.12
N ARG A 21 41.44 -17.17 1.22
CA ARG A 21 40.84 -15.91 1.67
C ARG A 21 40.70 -14.91 0.51
N ARG A 22 39.45 -14.53 0.19
CA ARG A 22 39.16 -13.36 -0.65
C ARG A 22 39.72 -12.10 0.02
N ARG A 23 40.75 -11.53 -0.59
CA ARG A 23 41.29 -10.20 -0.27
C ARG A 23 40.16 -9.16 -0.33
N ARG A 24 40.07 -8.31 0.70
CA ARG A 24 39.25 -7.09 0.73
C ARG A 24 39.56 -6.26 -0.52
N ARG A 25 38.58 -6.07 -1.40
CA ARG A 25 38.60 -4.97 -2.38
C ARG A 25 38.36 -3.68 -1.61
N VAL A 26 39.38 -2.82 -1.57
CA VAL A 26 39.29 -1.43 -1.15
C VAL A 26 38.33 -0.71 -2.11
N ARG A 27 37.28 -0.08 -1.58
CA ARG A 27 36.39 0.80 -2.36
C ARG A 27 37.18 2.04 -2.81
N PRO A 28 37.05 2.51 -4.06
CA PRO A 28 37.55 3.81 -4.46
C PRO A 28 36.82 4.91 -3.66
N PRO A 29 37.48 6.03 -3.33
CA PRO A 29 36.84 7.17 -2.68
C PRO A 29 35.79 7.79 -3.62
N LEU A 30 34.63 8.18 -3.05
CA LEU A 30 33.61 8.96 -3.74
C LEU A 30 34.19 10.33 -4.16
N PRO A 31 33.81 10.86 -5.34
CA PRO A 31 34.23 12.20 -5.75
C PRO A 31 33.63 13.26 -4.81
N PRO A 32 34.35 14.37 -4.56
CA PRO A 32 33.86 15.46 -3.71
C PRO A 32 32.66 16.16 -4.35
N SER A 33 31.66 16.48 -3.53
CA SER A 33 30.53 17.34 -3.91
C SER A 33 31.03 18.71 -4.39
N PRO A 34 30.43 19.33 -5.42
CA PRO A 34 30.83 20.66 -5.87
C PRO A 34 30.53 21.72 -4.81
N PRO A 35 31.34 22.79 -4.75
CA PRO A 35 31.22 23.82 -3.72
C PRO A 35 29.96 24.68 -3.92
N LEU A 36 29.35 25.07 -2.80
CA LEU A 36 28.30 26.08 -2.72
C LEU A 36 28.90 27.44 -3.09
N LEU A 37 28.45 28.03 -4.19
CA LEU A 37 28.71 29.43 -4.52
C LEU A 37 27.67 30.31 -3.82
N SER A 38 28.12 31.04 -2.80
CA SER A 38 27.43 32.14 -2.16
C SER A 38 27.87 33.49 -2.75
N SER A 39 26.87 34.33 -3.03
CA SER A 39 26.87 35.81 -3.07
C SER A 39 27.80 36.55 -4.03
N THR A 40 27.24 37.36 -4.94
CA THR A 40 27.21 38.84 -4.80
C THR A 40 26.44 39.55 -5.93
N THR A 41 25.40 40.29 -5.54
CA THR A 41 24.95 41.63 -5.98
C THR A 41 24.92 42.07 -7.46
N ALA A 42 23.66 42.33 -7.89
CA ALA A 42 23.12 43.58 -8.47
C ALA A 42 23.35 43.97 -9.94
N THR A 43 22.27 43.98 -10.72
CA THR A 43 21.83 45.12 -11.58
C THR A 43 20.37 44.91 -12.04
N PRO A 44 19.54 45.98 -12.17
CA PRO A 44 18.09 45.88 -12.41
C PRO A 44 17.72 45.81 -13.92
N PRO A 45 16.47 45.46 -14.29
CA PRO A 45 16.12 45.06 -15.66
C PRO A 45 15.59 46.23 -16.51
N PRO A 46 15.60 46.12 -17.85
CA PRO A 46 14.79 46.98 -18.73
C PRO A 46 13.47 46.29 -19.15
N THR A 47 12.40 47.07 -19.19
CA THR A 47 11.06 46.75 -19.73
C THR A 47 10.98 46.99 -21.26
N PRO A 48 9.94 46.44 -21.96
CA PRO A 48 10.01 45.94 -23.34
C PRO A 48 9.30 46.83 -24.38
N PRO A 49 9.06 46.32 -25.61
CA PRO A 49 7.77 46.60 -26.23
C PRO A 49 7.04 45.41 -26.88
N VAL A 50 5.73 45.65 -26.98
CA VAL A 50 4.54 44.96 -27.52
C VAL A 50 4.67 44.39 -28.95
N GLY A 51 4.00 43.24 -29.22
CA GLY A 51 3.58 42.85 -30.58
C GLY A 51 3.05 41.41 -30.77
N THR A 52 1.75 41.19 -30.48
CA THR A 52 0.72 40.34 -31.17
C THR A 52 0.97 38.82 -31.48
N PRO A 53 -0.07 37.98 -31.78
CA PRO A 53 -1.07 37.47 -30.83
C PRO A 53 -1.38 35.94 -30.91
N LYS A 54 -1.97 35.42 -29.80
CA LYS A 54 -2.96 34.32 -29.66
C LYS A 54 -2.68 32.94 -30.29
N SER A 55 -2.33 31.96 -29.43
CA SER A 55 -2.72 30.55 -29.58
C SER A 55 -3.29 30.06 -28.25
N GLU A 56 -4.42 29.36 -28.30
CA GLU A 56 -5.25 28.90 -27.19
C GLU A 56 -4.46 28.15 -26.12
N ALA A 57 -4.35 28.74 -24.93
CA ALA A 57 -3.84 28.07 -23.74
C ALA A 57 -5.02 27.46 -22.97
N ALA A 58 -5.17 26.14 -23.09
CA ALA A 58 -6.05 25.35 -22.25
C ALA A 58 -5.70 25.61 -20.76
N ASP A 59 -6.75 25.93 -19.99
CA ASP A 59 -6.74 26.31 -18.58
C ASP A 59 -5.94 25.32 -17.72
N ARG A 60 -4.71 25.69 -17.38
CA ARG A 60 -3.82 24.94 -16.47
C ARG A 60 -3.70 25.68 -15.16
N ARG A 61 -4.74 25.60 -14.33
CA ARG A 61 -4.64 25.91 -12.90
C ARG A 61 -4.58 24.59 -12.11
N PRO A 62 -3.64 24.45 -11.15
CA PRO A 62 -3.70 23.35 -10.20
C PRO A 62 -5.03 23.43 -9.41
N PRO A 63 -5.67 22.30 -9.06
CA PRO A 63 -6.94 22.34 -8.34
C PRO A 63 -6.74 23.07 -7.00
N PRO A 64 -7.70 23.90 -6.58
CA PRO A 64 -7.58 24.64 -5.32
C PRO A 64 -7.48 23.64 -4.15
N ALA A 65 -6.59 23.93 -3.21
CA ALA A 65 -6.46 23.18 -1.96
C ALA A 65 -7.81 23.13 -1.24
N ARG A 66 -8.45 21.95 -1.20
CA ARG A 66 -9.75 21.77 -0.56
C ARG A 66 -9.70 22.11 0.93
N ARG A 67 -10.62 23.00 1.34
CA ARG A 67 -11.00 23.27 2.73
C ARG A 67 -11.29 21.96 3.47
N ARG A 68 -10.79 21.80 4.69
CA ARG A 68 -11.28 20.78 5.63
C ARG A 68 -12.77 21.05 5.84
N LEU A 69 -13.62 20.11 5.43
CA LEU A 69 -15.01 20.07 5.87
C LEU A 69 -15.06 19.49 7.30
N PRO A 70 -15.97 19.98 8.16
CA PRO A 70 -16.15 19.44 9.50
C PRO A 70 -16.70 18.00 9.40
N LEU A 71 -16.51 17.24 10.48
CA LEU A 71 -17.05 15.89 10.65
C LEU A 71 -18.55 15.92 10.33
N VAL A 72 -18.94 15.38 9.16
CA VAL A 72 -20.35 15.28 8.78
C VAL A 72 -21.03 14.39 9.81
N SER A 73 -22.02 14.96 10.48
CA SER A 73 -22.97 14.26 11.35
C SER A 73 -23.46 12.99 10.65
N ALA A 74 -23.55 11.89 11.39
CA ALA A 74 -23.99 10.57 10.91
C ALA A 74 -25.46 10.51 10.44
N ALA A 75 -26.10 11.65 10.18
CA ALA A 75 -27.50 11.75 9.77
C ALA A 75 -27.57 12.20 8.31
N ALA A 76 -28.16 11.33 7.47
CA ALA A 76 -28.45 11.47 6.04
C ALA A 76 -27.25 11.35 5.09
N VAL A 77 -26.68 10.14 4.98
CA VAL A 77 -26.18 9.69 3.68
C VAL A 77 -27.38 9.04 3.01
N GLU A 78 -28.01 9.74 2.06
CA GLU A 78 -29.02 9.12 1.20
C GLU A 78 -28.43 7.84 0.63
N GLU A 79 -29.19 6.74 0.64
CA GLU A 79 -28.80 5.56 -0.11
C GLU A 79 -28.73 5.99 -1.58
N GLU A 80 -27.51 6.22 -2.10
CA GLU A 80 -27.34 6.33 -3.55
C GLU A 80 -27.92 5.03 -4.15
N ASP A 81 -29.05 5.18 -4.86
CA ASP A 81 -29.90 4.17 -5.52
C ASP A 81 -29.17 3.45 -6.68
N GLY A 82 -27.95 2.99 -6.44
CA GLY A 82 -27.14 2.28 -7.41
C GLY A 82 -27.22 0.76 -7.23
N GLU A 83 -27.14 0.04 -8.34
CA GLU A 83 -27.08 -1.42 -8.33
C GLU A 83 -25.76 -1.90 -7.69
N TRP A 84 -25.88 -2.68 -6.61
CA TRP A 84 -24.74 -3.32 -5.96
C TRP A 84 -24.46 -4.69 -6.57
N HIS A 85 -23.20 -4.90 -6.94
CA HIS A 85 -22.74 -6.11 -7.60
C HIS A 85 -21.89 -6.94 -6.63
N PRO A 86 -22.26 -8.20 -6.32
CA PRO A 86 -21.53 -9.03 -5.37
C PRO A 86 -20.16 -9.48 -5.91
N LEU A 87 -19.22 -9.70 -4.98
CA LEU A 87 -17.92 -10.32 -5.17
C LEU A 87 -17.82 -11.60 -4.30
N PRO A 88 -17.06 -12.63 -4.71
CA PRO A 88 -16.93 -13.89 -3.99
C PRO A 88 -15.94 -13.77 -2.81
N LEU A 89 -16.07 -12.75 -1.98
CA LEU A 89 -15.18 -12.48 -0.83
C LEU A 89 -16.01 -12.22 0.42
N SER A 90 -15.86 -13.05 1.45
CA SER A 90 -16.43 -12.79 2.78
C SER A 90 -15.60 -11.76 3.56
N ALA A 91 -16.09 -11.32 4.73
CA ALA A 91 -15.31 -10.49 5.64
C ALA A 91 -14.03 -11.20 6.16
N ALA A 92 -14.03 -12.54 6.22
CA ALA A 92 -12.86 -13.34 6.57
C ALA A 92 -11.84 -13.41 5.41
N ASP A 93 -12.29 -13.25 4.16
CA ASP A 93 -11.43 -13.18 2.99
C ASP A 93 -10.89 -11.77 2.74
N LEU A 94 -11.67 -10.74 3.06
CA LEU A 94 -11.28 -9.34 2.93
C LEU A 94 -12.09 -8.50 3.90
N SER A 95 -11.41 -7.90 4.87
CA SER A 95 -11.96 -6.89 5.77
C SER A 95 -11.51 -5.53 5.27
N LEU A 96 -12.46 -4.68 4.87
CA LEU A 96 -12.19 -3.32 4.38
C LEU A 96 -11.29 -2.50 5.33
N PRO A 97 -11.56 -2.41 6.65
CA PRO A 97 -10.70 -1.64 7.56
C PRO A 97 -9.33 -2.27 7.83
N LEU A 98 -9.19 -3.59 7.62
CA LEU A 98 -7.92 -4.30 7.74
C LEU A 98 -7.14 -4.37 6.41
N THR A 99 -7.71 -3.84 5.33
CA THR A 99 -7.08 -3.88 4.00
C THR A 99 -6.78 -2.46 3.50
N LEU A 100 -7.77 -1.58 3.42
CA LEU A 100 -7.63 -0.31 2.70
C LEU A 100 -6.86 0.77 3.48
N PRO A 101 -7.21 1.17 4.71
CA PRO A 101 -6.54 2.24 5.43
C PRO A 101 -5.32 1.75 6.24
N THR A 102 -4.50 0.86 5.65
CA THR A 102 -3.40 0.19 6.36
C THR A 102 -2.00 0.60 5.89
N GLY A 103 -1.91 1.49 4.90
CA GLY A 103 -0.64 1.97 4.37
C GLY A 103 -0.06 1.15 3.21
N GLN A 104 -0.78 0.13 2.73
CA GLN A 104 -0.47 -0.51 1.44
C GLN A 104 -0.97 0.31 0.24
N THR A 105 -2.04 1.08 0.41
CA THR A 105 -2.63 2.01 -0.57
C THR A 105 -3.08 3.29 0.15
N PHE A 106 -3.19 4.40 -0.58
CA PHE A 106 -3.56 5.71 -0.03
C PHE A 106 -4.70 6.42 -0.79
N LEU A 107 -5.34 5.73 -1.75
CA LEU A 107 -6.37 6.30 -2.64
C LEU A 107 -7.82 5.89 -2.31
N TRP A 108 -8.01 5.12 -1.25
CA TRP A 108 -9.35 4.76 -0.77
C TRP A 108 -9.84 5.73 0.33
N ARG A 109 -11.08 6.20 0.22
CA ARG A 109 -11.73 7.05 1.24
C ARG A 109 -12.91 6.34 1.85
N ARG A 110 -13.03 6.42 3.17
CA ARG A 110 -14.23 6.01 3.88
C ARG A 110 -15.34 7.04 3.64
N THR A 111 -16.31 6.68 2.80
CA THR A 111 -17.40 7.56 2.36
C THR A 111 -18.70 7.36 3.13
N SER A 112 -18.84 6.23 3.85
CA SER A 112 -19.90 6.02 4.84
C SER A 112 -19.41 5.18 6.02
N LEU A 113 -19.99 5.41 7.20
CA LEU A 113 -19.73 4.65 8.43
C LEU A 113 -20.73 3.51 8.64
N SER A 114 -21.98 3.67 8.17
CA SER A 114 -23.04 2.67 8.33
C SER A 114 -23.99 2.72 7.12
N PRO A 115 -24.01 1.69 6.25
CA PRO A 115 -23.02 0.62 6.21
C PRO A 115 -21.61 1.19 5.94
N LEU A 116 -20.57 0.50 6.41
CA LEU A 116 -19.19 0.92 6.16
C LEU A 116 -18.91 0.87 4.66
N ARG A 117 -18.58 2.01 4.06
CA ARG A 117 -18.25 2.13 2.64
C ARG A 117 -16.88 2.75 2.44
N PHE A 118 -16.10 2.16 1.55
CA PHE A 118 -14.87 2.75 1.04
C PHE A 118 -14.97 2.95 -0.47
N THR A 119 -14.62 4.14 -0.93
CA THR A 119 -14.64 4.51 -2.35
C THR A 119 -13.22 4.74 -2.86
N GLY A 120 -12.93 4.29 -4.06
CA GLY A 120 -11.64 4.43 -4.72
C GLY A 120 -11.74 4.21 -6.22
N ALA A 121 -10.67 4.53 -6.94
CA ALA A 121 -10.52 4.21 -8.34
C ALA A 121 -9.72 2.91 -8.50
N VAL A 122 -10.19 2.01 -9.37
CA VAL A 122 -9.44 0.83 -9.81
C VAL A 122 -9.36 0.90 -11.34
N GLY A 123 -8.21 1.39 -11.83
CA GLY A 123 -8.09 1.78 -13.24
C GLY A 123 -9.12 2.86 -13.61
N PRO A 124 -9.92 2.68 -14.67
CA PRO A 124 -10.95 3.64 -15.06
C PRO A 124 -12.24 3.54 -14.23
N HIS A 125 -12.34 2.58 -13.29
CA HIS A 125 -13.59 2.32 -12.56
C HIS A 125 -13.61 3.02 -11.20
N LEU A 126 -14.56 3.93 -11.01
CA LEU A 126 -14.84 4.56 -9.72
C LEU A 126 -15.87 3.72 -8.96
N VAL A 127 -15.45 3.11 -7.85
CA VAL A 127 -16.26 2.12 -7.14
C VAL A 127 -16.34 2.40 -5.64
N SER A 128 -17.50 2.11 -5.05
CA SER A 128 -17.67 1.96 -3.60
C SER A 128 -17.72 0.48 -3.24
N LEU A 129 -17.00 0.08 -2.19
CA LEU A 129 -17.01 -1.27 -1.63
C LEU A 129 -17.71 -1.28 -0.27
N SER A 130 -18.53 -2.31 -0.03
CA SER A 130 -19.20 -2.53 1.26
C SER A 130 -19.50 -4.01 1.48
N HIS A 131 -19.52 -4.46 2.74
CA HIS A 131 -20.10 -5.75 3.10
C HIS A 131 -21.58 -5.55 3.35
N LEU A 132 -22.42 -6.09 2.47
CA LEU A 132 -23.86 -5.88 2.54
C LEU A 132 -24.57 -7.10 3.11
N PRO A 133 -25.56 -6.92 4.00
CA PRO A 133 -26.44 -8.00 4.45
C PRO A 133 -27.14 -8.70 3.28
N SER A 134 -27.53 -7.93 2.24
CA SER A 134 -28.19 -8.44 1.04
C SER A 134 -27.33 -9.39 0.19
N SER A 135 -26.02 -9.47 0.45
CA SER A 135 -25.07 -10.35 -0.24
C SER A 135 -24.55 -11.48 0.66
N ASP A 136 -25.31 -11.88 1.67
CA ASP A 136 -24.90 -12.85 2.71
C ASP A 136 -23.65 -12.39 3.49
N GLY A 137 -23.49 -11.06 3.66
CA GLY A 137 -22.29 -10.47 4.27
C GLY A 137 -21.03 -10.49 3.39
N ARG A 138 -21.16 -10.95 2.13
CA ARG A 138 -20.09 -10.84 1.14
C ARG A 138 -19.85 -9.39 0.75
N LEU A 139 -18.65 -9.16 0.27
CA LEU A 139 -18.25 -7.90 -0.33
C LEU A 139 -19.08 -7.65 -1.59
N ALA A 140 -19.59 -6.44 -1.75
CA ALA A 140 -20.22 -5.96 -2.97
C ALA A 140 -19.59 -4.63 -3.38
N PHE A 141 -19.70 -4.31 -4.68
CA PHE A 141 -19.29 -3.03 -5.22
C PHE A 141 -20.44 -2.29 -5.88
N LEU A 142 -20.43 -0.97 -5.77
CA LEU A 142 -21.26 -0.04 -6.52
C LEU A 142 -20.35 0.70 -7.50
N LEU A 143 -20.73 0.75 -8.78
CA LEU A 143 -19.99 1.45 -9.83
C LEU A 143 -20.63 2.82 -10.11
N HIS A 144 -19.84 3.89 -9.97
CA HIS A 144 -20.34 5.27 -10.07
C HIS A 144 -20.25 5.86 -11.47
N ASN A 145 -19.28 5.41 -12.27
CA ASN A 145 -19.02 5.95 -13.60
C ASN A 145 -19.29 4.91 -14.69
N ASN A 146 -20.57 4.67 -14.98
CA ASN A 146 -21.01 3.76 -16.06
C ASN A 146 -20.86 4.35 -17.48
N GLY A 147 -20.20 5.50 -17.65
CA GLY A 147 -19.93 6.12 -18.95
C GLY A 147 -21.17 6.40 -19.81
N GLY A 148 -22.38 6.44 -19.21
CA GLY A 148 -23.64 6.52 -19.94
C GLY A 148 -23.98 5.27 -20.79
N SER A 149 -23.13 4.25 -20.79
CA SER A 149 -23.36 3.00 -21.52
C SER A 149 -24.03 2.00 -20.60
N SER A 150 -25.31 1.73 -20.83
CA SER A 150 -26.09 0.66 -20.18
C SER A 150 -25.64 -0.76 -20.59
N SER A 151 -24.49 -0.91 -21.23
CA SER A 151 -23.96 -2.21 -21.61
C SER A 151 -23.54 -3.00 -20.38
N SER A 152 -24.05 -4.22 -20.25
CA SER A 152 -23.70 -5.21 -19.22
C SER A 152 -22.19 -5.54 -19.12
N SER A 153 -21.41 -5.14 -20.13
CA SER A 153 -19.95 -5.27 -20.15
C SER A 153 -19.22 -4.42 -19.11
N VAL A 154 -19.76 -3.25 -18.72
CA VAL A 154 -19.04 -2.33 -17.82
C VAL A 154 -18.96 -2.89 -16.40
N PRO A 155 -20.06 -3.35 -15.76
CA PRO A 155 -19.95 -4.00 -14.45
C PRO A 155 -19.12 -5.29 -14.48
N ALA A 156 -19.12 -6.04 -15.59
CA ALA A 156 -18.29 -7.23 -15.74
C ALA A 156 -16.78 -6.88 -15.76
N ALA A 157 -16.39 -5.83 -16.49
CA ALA A 157 -15.02 -5.32 -16.52
C ALA A 157 -14.58 -4.80 -15.14
N ALA A 158 -15.44 -4.02 -14.47
CA ALA A 158 -15.16 -3.52 -13.12
C ALA A 158 -15.00 -4.67 -12.11
N ARG A 159 -15.84 -5.71 -12.20
CA ARG A 159 -15.72 -6.92 -11.36
C ARG A 159 -14.40 -7.66 -11.57
N ALA A 160 -13.97 -7.80 -12.82
CA ALA A 160 -12.71 -8.45 -13.15
C ALA A 160 -11.51 -7.62 -12.62
N ALA A 161 -11.50 -6.32 -12.86
CA ALA A 161 -10.49 -5.40 -12.36
C ALA A 161 -10.42 -5.41 -10.82
N LEU A 162 -11.57 -5.40 -10.14
CA LEU A 162 -11.64 -5.50 -8.69
C LEU A 162 -11.14 -6.83 -8.17
N SER A 163 -11.50 -7.94 -8.81
CA SER A 163 -11.08 -9.27 -8.37
C SER A 163 -9.56 -9.45 -8.51
N ASP A 164 -8.96 -8.87 -9.55
CA ASP A 164 -7.50 -8.80 -9.70
C ASP A 164 -6.85 -7.88 -8.65
N TYR A 165 -7.31 -6.63 -8.53
CA TYR A 165 -6.78 -5.63 -7.59
C TYR A 165 -6.86 -6.09 -6.13
N LEU A 166 -7.99 -6.71 -5.76
CA LEU A 166 -8.22 -7.26 -4.43
C LEU A 166 -7.55 -8.63 -4.26
N ASN A 167 -6.82 -9.13 -5.24
CA ASN A 167 -6.09 -10.40 -5.21
C ASN A 167 -6.98 -11.58 -4.78
N ALA A 168 -8.20 -11.63 -5.32
CA ALA A 168 -9.31 -12.47 -4.85
C ALA A 168 -9.04 -13.98 -5.00
N ALA A 169 -8.19 -14.37 -5.96
CA ALA A 169 -7.85 -15.76 -6.22
C ALA A 169 -7.01 -16.42 -5.10
N VAL A 170 -6.37 -15.62 -4.24
CA VAL A 170 -5.53 -16.17 -3.16
C VAL A 170 -6.40 -16.66 -1.99
N PRO A 171 -6.27 -17.93 -1.55
CA PRO A 171 -7.05 -18.48 -0.44
C PRO A 171 -6.52 -17.98 0.91
N LEU A 172 -7.00 -16.80 1.34
CA LEU A 172 -6.48 -16.10 2.51
C LEU A 172 -6.63 -16.92 3.80
N ALA A 173 -7.75 -17.62 3.98
CA ALA A 173 -7.98 -18.45 5.16
C ALA A 173 -6.90 -19.53 5.34
N ASP A 174 -6.45 -20.15 4.24
CA ASP A 174 -5.40 -21.18 4.26
C ASP A 174 -4.03 -20.61 4.60
N LEU A 175 -3.74 -19.39 4.12
CA LEU A 175 -2.53 -18.65 4.49
C LEU A 175 -2.52 -18.33 5.98
N TRP A 176 -3.62 -17.77 6.51
CA TRP A 176 -3.71 -17.42 7.92
C TRP A 176 -3.59 -18.62 8.85
N ARG A 177 -4.18 -19.77 8.51
CA ARG A 177 -3.99 -21.02 9.27
C ARG A 177 -2.52 -21.45 9.30
N ARG A 178 -1.84 -21.43 8.14
CA ARG A 178 -0.41 -21.78 8.06
C ARG A 178 0.48 -20.81 8.83
N PHE A 179 0.22 -19.51 8.73
CA PHE A 179 1.00 -18.49 9.44
C PHE A 179 0.81 -18.58 10.96
N ALA A 180 -0.42 -18.79 11.43
CA ALA A 180 -0.68 -18.97 12.86
C ALA A 180 -0.04 -20.25 13.41
N ALA A 181 0.03 -21.32 12.63
CA ALA A 181 0.76 -22.53 13.01
C ALA A 181 2.28 -22.33 13.04
N ALA A 182 2.83 -21.49 12.16
CA ALA A 182 4.26 -21.24 12.04
C ALA A 182 4.82 -20.24 13.09
N ASP A 183 3.98 -19.39 13.67
CA ASP A 183 4.42 -18.31 14.55
C ASP A 183 3.39 -17.93 15.64
N ALA A 184 3.80 -18.06 16.90
CA ALA A 184 2.95 -17.73 18.05
C ALA A 184 2.55 -16.25 18.08
N ARG A 185 3.43 -15.33 17.66
CA ARG A 185 3.12 -13.90 17.61
C ARG A 185 2.09 -13.60 16.52
N PHE A 186 2.19 -14.24 15.36
CA PHE A 186 1.17 -14.17 14.33
C PHE A 186 -0.17 -14.70 14.85
N ALA A 187 -0.19 -15.86 15.51
CA ALA A 187 -1.42 -16.43 16.08
C ALA A 187 -2.12 -15.46 17.05
N GLU A 188 -1.37 -14.80 17.93
CA GLU A 188 -1.88 -13.78 18.86
C GLU A 188 -2.46 -12.57 18.12
N VAL A 189 -1.75 -12.04 17.12
CA VAL A 189 -2.25 -10.90 16.31
C VAL A 189 -3.50 -11.29 15.54
N SER A 190 -3.48 -12.47 14.91
CA SER A 190 -4.60 -13.02 14.16
C SER A 190 -5.87 -13.08 15.00
N ALA A 191 -5.80 -13.64 16.21
CA ALA A 191 -6.93 -13.72 17.12
C ALA A 191 -7.49 -12.32 17.46
N ARG A 192 -6.62 -11.34 17.71
CA ARG A 192 -7.04 -9.95 18.00
C ARG A 192 -7.67 -9.24 16.80
N LEU A 193 -7.29 -9.60 15.58
CA LEU A 193 -7.84 -9.02 14.34
C LEU A 193 -9.09 -9.76 13.82
N GLY A 194 -9.62 -10.73 14.56
CA GLY A 194 -10.82 -11.48 14.17
C GLY A 194 -10.55 -12.68 13.26
N GLY A 195 -9.30 -13.13 13.16
CA GLY A 195 -8.94 -14.40 12.52
C GLY A 195 -8.85 -14.39 10.98
N GLY A 196 -9.05 -13.23 10.33
CA GLY A 196 -8.93 -13.12 8.88
C GLY A 196 -9.04 -11.69 8.33
N GLY A 197 -9.14 -11.60 7.00
CA GLY A 197 -9.56 -10.41 6.28
C GLY A 197 -8.47 -9.38 5.96
N ALA A 198 -7.30 -9.39 6.60
CA ALA A 198 -6.22 -8.49 6.18
C ALA A 198 -5.51 -9.07 4.95
N ARG A 199 -5.84 -8.51 3.78
CA ARG A 199 -5.36 -8.97 2.47
C ARG A 199 -4.32 -8.02 1.90
N VAL A 200 -3.37 -8.54 1.11
CA VAL A 200 -2.44 -7.76 0.30
C VAL A 200 -3.07 -7.48 -1.07
N LEU A 201 -3.11 -6.21 -1.44
CA LEU A 201 -3.62 -5.75 -2.74
C LEU A 201 -2.60 -6.02 -3.86
N ARG A 202 -3.11 -6.12 -5.09
CA ARG A 202 -2.33 -6.24 -6.33
C ARG A 202 -2.50 -4.96 -7.15
N GLN A 203 -1.89 -3.87 -6.68
CA GLN A 203 -2.02 -2.55 -7.28
C GLN A 203 -1.42 -2.48 -8.69
N ASP A 204 -1.83 -1.45 -9.43
CA ASP A 204 -1.12 -1.06 -10.64
C ASP A 204 0.35 -0.67 -10.31
N PRO A 205 1.35 -1.19 -11.03
CA PRO A 205 2.75 -0.90 -10.73
C PRO A 205 3.14 0.58 -10.84
N VAL A 206 2.57 1.34 -11.78
CA VAL A 206 2.85 2.78 -11.91
C VAL A 206 2.33 3.50 -10.68
N GLU A 207 1.05 3.31 -10.38
CA GLU A 207 0.38 3.88 -9.21
C GLU A 207 1.17 3.54 -7.93
N CYS A 208 1.54 2.28 -7.75
CA CYS A 208 2.25 1.80 -6.57
C CYS A 208 3.64 2.47 -6.42
N VAL A 209 4.42 2.59 -7.49
CA VAL A 209 5.73 3.27 -7.45
C VAL A 209 5.58 4.72 -6.97
N PHE A 210 4.67 5.48 -7.56
CA PHE A 210 4.50 6.89 -7.23
C PHE A 210 3.89 7.11 -5.83
N GLN A 211 3.02 6.21 -5.38
CA GLN A 211 2.55 6.17 -4.00
C GLN A 211 3.71 5.99 -3.01
N PHE A 212 4.57 4.98 -3.21
CA PHE A 212 5.65 4.70 -2.26
C PHE A 212 6.82 5.67 -2.35
N LEU A 213 7.02 6.38 -3.47
CA LEU A 213 7.93 7.54 -3.53
C LEU A 213 7.52 8.65 -2.54
N CYS A 214 6.21 8.82 -2.31
CA CYS A 214 5.68 9.75 -1.31
C CYS A 214 5.90 9.26 0.14
N SER A 215 6.15 7.96 0.35
CA SER A 215 6.20 7.33 1.67
C SER A 215 7.52 7.46 2.43
N SER A 216 8.64 7.62 1.72
CA SER A 216 9.98 7.66 2.33
C SER A 216 10.05 8.75 3.40
N ASN A 217 10.52 8.46 4.62
CA ASN A 217 10.64 9.43 5.74
C ASN A 217 9.40 10.33 5.93
N ASN A 218 8.21 9.75 5.99
CA ASN A 218 6.93 10.47 6.04
C ASN A 218 5.94 9.77 6.98
N ASN A 219 4.76 10.36 7.20
CA ASN A 219 3.67 9.73 7.96
C ASN A 219 2.42 9.52 7.08
N ILE A 220 1.56 8.57 7.44
CA ILE A 220 0.41 8.14 6.63
C ILE A 220 -0.47 9.33 6.21
N ALA A 221 -0.83 10.23 7.13
CA ALA A 221 -1.69 11.37 6.83
C ALA A 221 -1.08 12.31 5.77
N ARG A 222 0.22 12.57 5.83
CA ARG A 222 0.91 13.39 4.83
C ARG A 222 1.09 12.65 3.50
N ILE A 223 1.35 11.34 3.54
CA ILE A 223 1.44 10.51 2.34
C ILE A 223 0.11 10.55 1.58
N GLU A 224 -1.01 10.33 2.26
CA GLU A 224 -2.34 10.43 1.66
C GLU A 224 -2.54 11.78 0.97
N LYS A 225 -2.23 12.89 1.64
CA LYS A 225 -2.36 14.22 1.00
C LYS A 225 -1.55 14.34 -0.29
N MET A 226 -0.30 13.86 -0.27
CA MET A 226 0.60 13.92 -1.43
C MET A 226 0.10 13.01 -2.57
N VAL A 227 -0.31 11.78 -2.25
CA VAL A 227 -0.83 10.84 -3.24
C VAL A 227 -2.12 11.34 -3.87
N TRP A 228 -3.01 11.96 -3.09
CA TRP A 228 -4.23 12.60 -3.61
C TRP A 228 -3.93 13.77 -4.54
N ALA A 229 -2.88 14.56 -4.23
CA ALA A 229 -2.43 15.62 -5.14
C ALA A 229 -1.87 15.04 -6.45
N LEU A 230 -1.13 13.92 -6.40
CA LEU A 230 -0.67 13.23 -7.61
C LEU A 230 -1.83 12.69 -8.45
N ALA A 231 -2.79 12.03 -7.82
CA ALA A 231 -3.96 11.49 -8.50
C ALA A 231 -4.76 12.60 -9.22
N GLY A 232 -4.81 13.81 -8.67
CA GLY A 232 -5.45 14.98 -9.29
C GLY A 232 -4.85 15.42 -10.64
N TYR A 233 -3.69 14.90 -11.05
CA TYR A 233 -3.16 15.14 -12.40
C TYR A 233 -3.76 14.19 -13.46
N GLY A 234 -4.47 13.15 -13.05
CA GLY A 234 -5.11 12.18 -13.93
C GLY A 234 -6.53 12.57 -14.35
N GLU A 235 -7.24 11.64 -14.99
CA GLU A 235 -8.59 11.89 -15.51
C GLU A 235 -9.63 11.87 -14.38
N ARG A 236 -10.51 12.88 -14.33
CA ARG A 236 -11.57 12.95 -13.32
C ARG A 236 -12.66 11.90 -13.60
N LEU A 237 -12.89 11.01 -12.64
CA LEU A 237 -13.89 9.94 -12.78
C LEU A 237 -15.25 10.30 -12.18
N GLY A 238 -15.27 11.15 -11.14
CA GLY A 238 -16.52 11.53 -10.46
C GLY A 238 -16.29 12.12 -9.07
N GLU A 239 -17.40 12.35 -8.35
CA GLU A 239 -17.40 12.82 -6.98
C GLU A 239 -18.35 11.98 -6.14
N VAL A 240 -17.87 11.45 -5.01
CA VAL A 240 -18.63 10.57 -4.10
C VAL A 240 -18.33 10.95 -2.66
N GLY A 241 -19.37 11.10 -1.83
CA GLY A 241 -19.21 11.50 -0.43
C GLY A 241 -18.46 12.83 -0.25
N GLY A 242 -18.58 13.72 -1.25
CA GLY A 242 -17.85 14.99 -1.30
C GLY A 242 -16.35 14.84 -1.52
N TYR A 243 -15.84 13.77 -2.13
CA TYR A 243 -14.44 13.60 -2.58
C TYR A 243 -14.36 13.49 -4.10
N GLN A 244 -13.41 14.19 -4.73
CA GLN A 244 -13.18 14.11 -6.19
C GLN A 244 -12.19 13.00 -6.51
N PHE A 245 -12.64 11.98 -7.24
CA PHE A 245 -11.84 10.83 -7.61
C PHE A 245 -11.32 10.95 -9.04
N HIS A 246 -10.10 10.47 -9.24
CA HIS A 246 -9.41 10.49 -10.52
C HIS A 246 -8.83 9.11 -10.79
N GLN A 247 -8.77 8.72 -12.05
CA GLN A 247 -7.89 7.66 -12.49
C GLN A 247 -6.46 8.16 -12.33
N PHE A 248 -5.56 7.30 -11.83
CA PHE A 248 -4.18 7.71 -11.60
C PHE A 248 -3.51 8.19 -12.91
N PRO A 249 -2.73 9.29 -12.90
CA PRO A 249 -2.13 9.82 -14.11
C PRO A 249 -1.16 8.83 -14.77
N THR A 250 -1.15 8.83 -16.10
CA THR A 250 -0.15 8.08 -16.87
C THR A 250 1.26 8.62 -16.64
N ILE A 251 2.28 7.84 -17.01
CA ILE A 251 3.68 8.22 -16.90
C ILE A 251 3.96 9.50 -17.72
N GLU A 252 3.37 9.63 -18.91
CA GLU A 252 3.51 10.80 -19.78
C GLU A 252 2.91 12.04 -19.14
N ARG A 253 1.78 11.90 -18.43
CA ARG A 253 1.17 13.00 -17.70
C ARG A 253 2.04 13.43 -16.52
N LEU A 254 2.56 12.47 -15.74
CA LEU A 254 3.48 12.73 -14.63
C LEU A 254 4.80 13.37 -15.10
N ALA A 255 5.32 12.97 -16.26
CA ALA A 255 6.55 13.54 -16.82
C ALA A 255 6.41 15.01 -17.24
N ARG A 256 5.18 15.50 -17.42
CA ARG A 256 4.87 16.91 -17.72
C ARG A 256 4.69 17.76 -16.47
N VAL A 257 4.59 17.16 -15.28
CA VAL A 257 4.51 17.90 -14.01
C VAL A 257 5.90 18.41 -13.66
N SER A 258 6.00 19.71 -13.40
CA SER A 258 7.26 20.33 -13.03
C SER A 258 7.64 20.06 -11.57
N GLU A 259 8.94 20.08 -11.29
CA GLU A 259 9.42 19.93 -9.90
C GLU A 259 8.90 21.06 -9.01
N GLN A 260 8.78 22.28 -9.56
CA GLN A 260 8.29 23.44 -8.82
C GLN A 260 6.82 23.28 -8.42
N GLU A 261 5.94 22.83 -9.33
CA GLU A 261 4.53 22.55 -9.00
C GLU A 261 4.40 21.54 -7.84
N LEU A 262 5.22 20.49 -7.82
CA LEU A 262 5.22 19.52 -6.72
C LEU A 262 5.79 20.11 -5.43
N ARG A 263 6.80 20.98 -5.51
CA ARG A 263 7.34 21.68 -4.34
C ARG A 263 6.29 22.61 -3.72
N ASP A 264 5.56 23.35 -4.55
CA ASP A 264 4.47 24.23 -4.13
C ASP A 264 3.31 23.42 -3.53
N ALA A 265 3.07 22.20 -4.02
CA ALA A 265 2.12 21.25 -3.42
C ALA A 265 2.62 20.55 -2.13
N GLY A 266 3.84 20.86 -1.65
CA GLY A 266 4.35 20.40 -0.36
C GLY A 266 5.10 19.06 -0.39
N PHE A 267 5.56 18.61 -1.56
CA PHE A 267 6.31 17.35 -1.69
C PHE A 267 7.75 17.45 -1.15
N GLY A 268 8.29 18.66 -1.06
CA GLY A 268 9.67 18.92 -0.63
C GLY A 268 10.67 18.20 -1.53
N TYR A 269 11.70 17.58 -0.94
CA TYR A 269 12.73 16.87 -1.71
C TYR A 269 12.21 15.67 -2.52
N ARG A 270 10.98 15.18 -2.30
CA ARG A 270 10.40 14.07 -3.08
C ARG A 270 9.96 14.52 -4.48
N ALA A 271 9.78 15.83 -4.68
CA ALA A 271 9.44 16.40 -5.98
C ALA A 271 10.46 15.97 -7.07
N LYS A 272 11.77 16.12 -6.80
CA LYS A 272 12.83 15.67 -7.73
C LYS A 272 12.79 14.17 -8.02
N TYR A 273 12.37 13.35 -7.06
CA TYR A 273 12.28 11.89 -7.23
C TYR A 273 11.11 11.49 -8.11
N ILE A 274 9.96 12.14 -7.94
CA ILE A 274 8.78 11.92 -8.77
C ILE A 274 9.06 12.32 -10.22
N VAL A 275 9.57 13.53 -10.44
CA VAL A 275 9.89 14.01 -11.80
C VAL A 275 10.97 13.16 -12.44
N GLY A 276 12.04 12.83 -11.70
CA GLY A 276 13.12 11.98 -12.21
C GLY A 276 12.65 10.57 -12.54
N THR A 277 11.81 9.98 -11.69
CA THR A 277 11.24 8.64 -11.93
C THR A 277 10.32 8.64 -13.14
N ALA A 278 9.44 9.64 -13.28
CA ALA A 278 8.56 9.76 -14.45
C ALA A 278 9.36 9.85 -15.76
N LYS A 279 10.43 10.66 -15.79
CA LYS A 279 11.31 10.77 -16.96
C LYS A 279 12.03 9.46 -17.29
N ILE A 280 12.59 8.78 -16.29
CA ILE A 280 13.31 7.51 -16.49
C ILE A 280 12.34 6.42 -16.97
N LEU A 281 11.14 6.34 -16.38
CA LEU A 281 10.11 5.39 -16.80
C LEU A 281 9.64 5.69 -18.23
N GLN A 282 9.38 6.95 -18.57
CA GLN A 282 9.00 7.34 -19.93
C GLN A 282 10.06 6.95 -20.97
N ALA A 283 11.35 7.02 -20.60
CA ALA A 283 12.47 6.67 -21.46
C ALA A 283 12.79 5.16 -21.50
N LYS A 284 12.07 4.30 -20.75
CA LYS A 284 12.31 2.84 -20.80
C LYS A 284 11.99 2.29 -22.19
N PRO A 285 12.79 1.35 -22.73
CA PRO A 285 12.45 0.67 -23.98
C PRO A 285 11.07 0.02 -23.91
N GLY A 286 10.18 0.40 -24.83
CA GLY A 286 8.79 -0.08 -24.86
C GLY A 286 7.84 0.57 -23.84
N GLY A 287 8.28 1.62 -23.14
CA GLY A 287 7.48 2.36 -22.17
C GLY A 287 7.63 1.86 -20.73
N GLY A 288 7.44 2.78 -19.77
CA GLY A 288 7.60 2.50 -18.35
C GLY A 288 6.61 1.49 -17.80
N GLU A 289 5.36 1.48 -18.30
CA GLU A 289 4.32 0.52 -17.93
C GLU A 289 4.74 -0.90 -18.30
N LYS A 290 5.20 -1.11 -19.54
CA LYS A 290 5.70 -2.41 -20.02
C LYS A 290 6.92 -2.86 -19.24
N TRP A 291 7.85 -1.94 -18.96
CA TRP A 291 9.02 -2.24 -18.15
C TRP A 291 8.65 -2.68 -16.73
N LEU A 292 7.75 -1.96 -16.05
CA LEU A 292 7.26 -2.34 -14.73
C LEU A 292 6.51 -3.67 -14.74
N ALA A 293 5.63 -3.89 -15.72
CA ALA A 293 4.90 -5.15 -15.87
C ALA A 293 5.84 -6.35 -16.07
N SER A 294 6.95 -6.16 -16.80
CA SER A 294 7.96 -7.21 -17.01
C SER A 294 8.68 -7.65 -15.73
N LEU A 295 8.63 -6.85 -14.65
CA LEU A 295 9.23 -7.21 -13.37
C LEU A 295 8.41 -8.26 -12.60
N ARG A 296 7.12 -8.47 -12.94
CA ARG A 296 6.28 -9.50 -12.29
C ARG A 296 6.84 -10.92 -12.46
N THR A 297 7.56 -11.17 -13.56
CA THR A 297 8.10 -12.51 -13.89
C THR A 297 9.59 -12.65 -13.56
N ARG A 298 10.17 -11.72 -12.81
CA ARG A 298 11.59 -11.72 -12.42
C ARG A 298 11.75 -12.21 -10.99
N GLU A 299 12.95 -12.65 -10.63
CA GLU A 299 13.28 -13.02 -9.26
C GLU A 299 13.42 -11.77 -8.38
N LEU A 300 13.02 -11.87 -7.10
CA LEU A 300 12.98 -10.72 -6.18
C LEU A 300 14.29 -9.90 -6.15
N PRO A 301 15.50 -10.48 -6.07
CA PRO A 301 16.73 -9.68 -6.10
C PRO A 301 16.87 -8.81 -7.35
N GLU A 302 16.50 -9.34 -8.53
CA GLU A 302 16.52 -8.60 -9.79
C GLU A 302 15.47 -7.49 -9.80
N VAL A 303 14.27 -7.75 -9.26
CA VAL A 303 13.22 -6.75 -9.10
C VAL A 303 13.68 -5.60 -8.20
N ILE A 304 14.30 -5.91 -7.06
CA ILE A 304 14.82 -4.90 -6.13
C ILE A 304 15.91 -4.07 -6.81
N GLU A 305 16.88 -4.71 -7.47
CA GLU A 305 17.96 -4.01 -8.19
C GLU A 305 17.39 -3.09 -9.28
N ALA A 306 16.49 -3.62 -10.11
CA ALA A 306 15.85 -2.87 -11.18
C ALA A 306 15.07 -1.64 -10.67
N LEU A 307 14.28 -1.80 -9.62
CA LEU A 307 13.52 -0.70 -9.01
C LEU A 307 14.44 0.34 -8.34
N CYS A 308 15.54 -0.08 -7.73
CA CYS A 308 16.51 0.83 -7.10
C CYS A 308 17.26 1.71 -8.12
N THR A 309 17.11 1.46 -9.43
CA THR A 309 17.58 2.39 -10.48
C THR A 309 16.73 3.66 -10.57
N LEU A 310 15.52 3.67 -10.01
CA LEU A 310 14.61 4.82 -10.03
C LEU A 310 14.97 5.83 -8.92
N PRO A 311 14.99 7.15 -9.22
CA PRO A 311 15.32 8.18 -8.24
C PRO A 311 14.44 8.12 -6.99
N GLY A 312 15.07 8.04 -5.82
CA GLY A 312 14.36 8.00 -4.54
C GLY A 312 13.85 6.61 -4.13
N VAL A 313 14.03 5.59 -4.97
CA VAL A 313 13.70 4.20 -4.64
C VAL A 313 14.90 3.52 -4.01
N GLY A 314 14.86 3.34 -2.69
CA GLY A 314 15.78 2.47 -1.96
C GLY A 314 15.18 1.07 -1.73
N PRO A 315 15.94 0.14 -1.13
CA PRO A 315 15.52 -1.26 -0.94
C PRO A 315 14.15 -1.42 -0.28
N LYS A 316 13.82 -0.60 0.73
CA LYS A 316 12.49 -0.64 1.38
C LYS A 316 11.36 -0.26 0.42
N VAL A 317 11.53 0.82 -0.35
CA VAL A 317 10.52 1.28 -1.32
C VAL A 317 10.37 0.25 -2.42
N ALA A 318 11.48 -0.29 -2.92
CA ALA A 318 11.46 -1.37 -3.91
C ALA A 318 10.71 -2.60 -3.38
N ALA A 319 10.94 -3.02 -2.14
CA ALA A 319 10.22 -4.13 -1.51
C ALA A 319 8.73 -3.86 -1.34
N CYS A 320 8.31 -2.62 -1.01
CA CYS A 320 6.89 -2.25 -1.00
C CYS A 320 6.26 -2.42 -2.39
N VAL A 321 6.89 -1.89 -3.43
CA VAL A 321 6.38 -2.00 -4.80
C VAL A 321 6.34 -3.47 -5.24
N ALA A 322 7.38 -4.24 -4.92
CA ALA A 322 7.46 -5.67 -5.20
C ALA A 322 6.28 -6.45 -4.59
N LEU A 323 6.02 -6.23 -3.29
CA LEU A 323 4.95 -6.90 -2.54
C LEU A 323 3.55 -6.49 -3.02
N PHE A 324 3.31 -5.18 -3.16
CA PHE A 324 1.95 -4.64 -3.37
C PHE A 324 1.55 -4.49 -4.83
N SER A 325 2.45 -4.74 -5.79
CA SER A 325 2.14 -4.56 -7.21
C SER A 325 2.88 -5.47 -8.18
N LEU A 326 3.90 -6.25 -7.77
CA LEU A 326 4.70 -7.05 -8.72
C LEU A 326 4.69 -8.56 -8.41
N ASP A 327 3.68 -9.04 -7.68
CA ASP A 327 3.47 -10.46 -7.38
C ASP A 327 4.59 -11.13 -6.54
N GLN A 328 5.50 -10.33 -5.96
CA GLN A 328 6.56 -10.82 -5.09
C GLN A 328 6.03 -11.02 -3.66
N ASN A 329 5.19 -12.04 -3.47
CA ASN A 329 4.47 -12.31 -2.22
C ASN A 329 5.36 -12.54 -0.99
N HIS A 330 6.65 -12.84 -1.20
CA HIS A 330 7.65 -13.05 -0.17
C HIS A 330 8.53 -11.82 0.10
N ALA A 331 8.33 -10.70 -0.63
CA ALA A 331 9.08 -9.47 -0.41
C ALA A 331 8.75 -8.85 0.95
N ILE A 332 9.79 -8.44 1.69
CA ILE A 332 9.67 -7.88 3.06
C ILE A 332 10.16 -6.42 3.07
N PRO A 333 9.26 -5.43 3.15
CA PRO A 333 9.66 -4.04 3.29
C PRO A 333 10.14 -3.73 4.71
N VAL A 334 11.44 -3.98 4.98
CA VAL A 334 12.02 -3.75 6.31
C VAL A 334 12.19 -2.26 6.58
N ASP A 335 11.32 -1.72 7.43
CA ASP A 335 11.44 -0.40 8.02
C ASP A 335 11.73 -0.48 9.53
N THR A 336 11.64 0.63 10.24
CA THR A 336 11.85 0.67 11.70
C THR A 336 10.79 -0.11 12.48
N HIS A 337 9.56 -0.25 11.97
CA HIS A 337 8.50 -1.03 12.60
C HIS A 337 8.73 -2.53 12.42
N VAL A 338 9.04 -2.97 11.20
CA VAL A 338 9.40 -4.36 10.90
C VAL A 338 10.67 -4.75 11.63
N TRP A 339 11.66 -3.86 11.71
CA TRP A 339 12.86 -4.07 12.52
C TRP A 339 12.51 -4.32 13.99
N LYS A 340 11.60 -3.54 14.56
CA LYS A 340 11.12 -3.74 15.94
C LYS A 340 10.41 -5.09 16.10
N VAL A 341 9.56 -5.49 15.17
CA VAL A 341 8.92 -6.83 15.19
C VAL A 341 9.98 -7.92 15.15
N ALA A 342 10.92 -7.84 14.21
CA ALA A 342 11.94 -8.86 14.01
C ALA A 342 12.82 -9.01 15.24
N THR A 343 13.37 -7.90 15.75
CA THR A 343 14.25 -7.91 16.94
C THR A 343 13.54 -8.31 18.24
N GLN A 344 12.21 -8.29 18.30
CA GLN A 344 11.46 -8.73 19.49
C GLN A 344 11.02 -10.19 19.42
N TYR A 345 10.63 -10.68 18.23
CA TYR A 345 9.90 -11.95 18.11
C TYR A 345 10.55 -12.98 17.17
N LEU A 346 11.48 -12.55 16.31
CA LEU A 346 12.05 -13.43 15.27
C LEU A 346 13.56 -13.61 15.42
N MET A 347 14.26 -12.54 15.79
CA MET A 347 15.72 -12.44 15.88
C MET A 347 16.12 -11.62 17.12
N PRO A 348 15.81 -12.09 18.35
CA PRO A 348 16.11 -11.36 19.59
C PRO A 348 17.60 -11.04 19.79
N GLU A 349 18.51 -11.80 19.18
CA GLU A 349 19.95 -11.55 19.16
C GLU A 349 20.38 -10.28 18.39
N LEU A 350 19.44 -9.66 17.68
CA LEU A 350 19.63 -8.36 17.03
C LEU A 350 19.18 -7.18 17.90
N ALA A 351 18.58 -7.42 19.07
CA ALA A 351 18.19 -6.36 19.99
C ALA A 351 19.39 -5.45 20.33
N GLY A 352 19.16 -4.13 20.29
CA GLY A 352 20.19 -3.12 20.53
C GLY A 352 21.09 -2.78 19.33
N LYS A 353 21.04 -3.54 18.23
CA LYS A 353 21.77 -3.21 16.99
C LYS A 353 21.00 -2.17 16.16
N SER A 354 21.74 -1.42 15.35
CA SER A 354 21.15 -0.50 14.37
C SER A 354 20.77 -1.23 13.08
N LEU A 355 19.65 -0.84 12.47
CA LEU A 355 19.26 -1.34 11.15
C LEU A 355 20.28 -0.92 10.09
N THR A 356 20.89 -1.90 9.43
CA THR A 356 21.82 -1.72 8.30
C THR A 356 21.30 -2.47 7.08
N PRO A 357 21.78 -2.17 5.85
CA PRO A 357 21.37 -2.93 4.66
C PRO A 357 21.58 -4.44 4.79
N LYS A 358 22.71 -4.88 5.39
CA LYS A 358 22.99 -6.30 5.62
C LYS A 358 21.98 -6.92 6.59
N LEU A 359 21.66 -6.23 7.68
CA LEU A 359 20.69 -6.72 8.66
C LEU A 359 19.25 -6.67 8.14
N SER A 360 18.94 -5.75 7.22
CA SER A 360 17.66 -5.72 6.51
C SER A 360 17.45 -6.99 5.69
N VAL A 361 18.48 -7.49 5.00
CA VAL A 361 18.41 -8.75 4.25
C VAL A 361 18.21 -9.93 5.21
N ALA A 362 18.99 -10.00 6.29
CA ALA A 362 18.86 -11.07 7.28
C ALA A 362 17.45 -11.12 7.91
N VAL A 363 16.84 -9.97 8.21
CA VAL A 363 15.47 -9.89 8.69
C VAL A 363 14.48 -10.40 7.64
N ALA A 364 14.63 -9.98 6.37
CA ALA A 364 13.78 -10.46 5.30
C ALA A 364 13.88 -11.99 5.14
N ASP A 365 15.10 -12.55 5.13
CA ASP A 365 15.34 -13.99 5.04
C ASP A 365 14.70 -14.75 6.21
N ALA A 366 14.75 -14.20 7.43
CA ALA A 366 14.11 -14.81 8.58
C ALA A 366 12.58 -14.86 8.46
N PHE A 367 11.95 -13.81 7.90
CA PHE A 367 10.51 -13.82 7.61
C PHE A 367 10.18 -14.87 6.54
N VAL A 368 10.96 -14.96 5.47
CA VAL A 368 10.77 -15.96 4.41
C VAL A 368 10.96 -17.38 4.93
N ALA A 369 11.99 -17.62 5.74
CA ALA A 369 12.22 -18.92 6.38
C ALA A 369 11.05 -19.36 7.26
N LYS A 370 10.39 -18.41 7.94
CA LYS A 370 9.25 -18.69 8.83
C LYS A 370 7.90 -18.82 8.12
N PHE A 371 7.62 -17.97 7.13
CA PHE A 371 6.30 -17.86 6.51
C PHE A 371 6.24 -18.31 5.03
N GLY A 372 7.38 -18.66 4.44
CA GLY A 372 7.49 -19.18 3.08
C GLY A 372 7.15 -18.16 1.99
N ASN A 373 6.59 -18.64 0.88
CA ASN A 373 6.39 -17.87 -0.36
C ASN A 373 5.42 -16.68 -0.22
N TYR A 374 4.69 -16.57 0.88
CA TYR A 374 3.77 -15.46 1.19
C TYR A 374 4.21 -14.66 2.43
N ALA A 375 5.50 -14.68 2.77
CA ALA A 375 6.00 -14.02 3.97
C ALA A 375 5.69 -12.50 4.04
N GLY A 376 5.61 -11.82 2.90
CA GLY A 376 5.20 -10.40 2.86
C GLY A 376 3.76 -10.19 3.30
N TRP A 377 2.88 -11.16 3.05
CA TRP A 377 1.50 -11.12 3.53
C TRP A 377 1.44 -11.29 5.04
N ALA A 378 2.22 -12.23 5.58
CA ALA A 378 2.31 -12.41 7.03
C ALA A 378 2.88 -11.16 7.72
N GLN A 379 3.94 -10.57 7.15
CA GLN A 379 4.52 -9.33 7.64
C GLN A 379 3.50 -8.18 7.60
N ASN A 380 2.69 -8.06 6.55
CA ASN A 380 1.66 -7.02 6.46
C ASN A 380 0.65 -7.13 7.61
N VAL A 381 0.18 -8.34 7.94
CA VAL A 381 -0.71 -8.58 9.10
C VAL A 381 -0.05 -8.16 10.42
N LEU A 382 1.22 -8.51 10.61
CA LEU A 382 1.97 -8.14 11.82
C LEU A 382 2.15 -6.62 11.95
N PHE A 383 2.38 -5.92 10.83
CA PHE A 383 2.44 -4.47 10.77
C PHE A 383 1.09 -3.83 11.12
N ILE A 384 0.02 -4.33 10.52
CA ILE A 384 -1.36 -3.91 10.77
C ILE A 384 -1.70 -4.01 12.26
N GLY A 385 -1.33 -5.12 12.91
CA GLY A 385 -1.50 -5.33 14.34
C GLY A 385 -0.75 -4.33 15.25
N GLN A 386 0.17 -3.52 14.72
CA GLN A 386 0.86 -2.46 15.45
C GLN A 386 0.22 -1.07 15.31
N LEU A 387 -0.59 -0.84 14.28
CA LEU A 387 -1.18 0.47 14.00
C LEU A 387 -2.10 0.93 15.15
N SER A 388 -1.92 2.18 15.59
CA SER A 388 -2.70 2.77 16.69
C SER A 388 -4.19 2.85 16.38
N ALA A 389 -4.58 3.15 15.14
CA ALA A 389 -5.97 3.22 14.72
C ALA A 389 -6.70 1.88 14.90
N GLN A 390 -6.02 0.75 14.73
CA GLN A 390 -6.62 -0.56 14.95
C GLN A 390 -6.68 -0.95 16.42
N LYS A 391 -5.76 -0.43 17.24
CA LYS A 391 -5.90 -0.51 18.70
C LYS A 391 -7.19 0.19 19.17
N LEU A 392 -7.61 1.26 18.49
CA LEU A 392 -8.85 1.99 18.79
C LEU A 392 -10.11 1.28 18.27
N MET A 393 -10.11 0.76 17.03
CA MET A 393 -11.28 0.04 16.48
C MET A 393 -11.62 -1.24 17.27
N VAL A 394 -10.60 -1.96 17.75
CA VAL A 394 -10.82 -3.12 18.62
C VAL A 394 -11.41 -2.69 19.97
N ALA A 395 -10.97 -1.56 20.54
CA ALA A 395 -11.50 -1.03 21.79
C ALA A 395 -12.97 -0.57 21.68
N GLU A 396 -13.37 -0.01 20.54
CA GLU A 396 -14.76 0.38 20.28
C GLU A 396 -15.69 -0.84 20.14
N THR A 397 -15.21 -1.92 19.50
CA THR A 397 -15.98 -3.16 19.34
C THR A 397 -16.18 -3.90 20.68
N THR A 398 -15.19 -3.84 21.58
CA THR A 398 -15.32 -4.43 22.93
C THR A 398 -16.22 -3.61 23.86
N ASN A 399 -16.30 -2.29 23.69
CA ASN A 399 -17.13 -1.43 24.55
C ASN A 399 -18.64 -1.48 24.21
N THR A 400 -19.02 -2.03 23.06
CA THR A 400 -20.42 -2.27 22.70
C THR A 400 -20.99 -3.58 23.26
N SER A 401 -20.16 -4.44 23.85
CA SER A 401 -20.58 -5.73 24.43
C SER A 401 -20.18 -5.84 25.91
N THR A 402 -20.67 -4.92 26.76
CA THR A 402 -20.94 -5.11 28.20
C THR A 402 -21.14 -3.74 28.87
N LYS A 403 -22.37 -3.22 28.89
CA LYS A 403 -22.80 -2.29 29.95
C LYS A 403 -23.83 -3.03 30.79
N PRO A 404 -23.55 -3.35 32.07
CA PRO A 404 -24.57 -3.89 32.95
C PRO A 404 -25.57 -2.77 33.23
N THR A 405 -26.82 -2.99 32.83
CA THR A 405 -27.95 -2.12 33.16
C THR A 405 -28.11 -2.07 34.68
N LYS A 406 -27.68 -0.96 35.31
CA LYS A 406 -28.04 -0.65 36.69
C LYS A 406 -29.55 -0.48 36.77
N ARG A 407 -30.26 -1.56 37.15
CA ARG A 407 -31.67 -1.52 37.56
C ARG A 407 -31.79 -0.62 38.79
N LYS A 408 -32.40 0.55 38.61
CA LYS A 408 -32.81 1.44 39.68
C LYS A 408 -34.00 0.77 40.40
N ARG A 409 -33.77 0.25 41.60
CA ARG A 409 -34.83 -0.25 42.49
C ARG A 409 -35.65 0.96 42.96
N SER A 410 -36.80 1.19 42.33
CA SER A 410 -37.85 2.04 42.90
C SER A 410 -38.61 1.21 43.92
N GLY A 411 -38.37 1.50 45.21
CA GLY A 411 -39.25 1.02 46.26
C GLY A 411 -40.59 1.75 46.15
N ASN A 412 -41.63 1.03 45.73
CA ASN A 412 -43.00 1.44 45.99
C ASN A 412 -43.53 0.60 47.14
N ASN A 413 -43.60 1.28 48.27
CA ASN A 413 -44.47 0.98 49.39
C ASN A 413 -45.92 1.04 48.88
N VAL A 414 -46.77 0.08 49.23
CA VAL A 414 -48.15 0.28 49.69
C VAL A 414 -48.81 -1.09 49.92
N LYS A 415 -49.35 -1.21 51.12
CA LYS A 415 -50.09 -2.31 51.74
C LYS A 415 -51.42 -2.56 51.02
N THR A 416 -51.74 -3.80 50.68
CA THR A 416 -52.82 -4.63 51.27
C THR A 416 -52.81 -5.99 50.61
#